data_AF-A0A7V9NW91-F1
#
_entry.id   AF-A0A7V9NW91-F1
#
_cell.length_a   1.000
_cell.length_b   1.000
_cell.length_c   1.000
_cell.angle_alpha   90.00
_cell.angle_beta   90.00
_cell.angle_gamma   90.00
#
_symmetry.space_group_name_H-M   'P 1'
#
loop_
_entity.id
_entity.type
_entity.pdbx_description
1 polymer ?
#
loop_
_entity_poly.entity_id
_entity_poly.type
_entity_poly.pdbx_seq_one_letter_code
_entity_poly.pdbx_strand_id
1 'polypeptide(L)'
;MKKLVAIFLLLQFLTNNAFAEELIKLPKLFTHFYHHSNEHHDSDDFVDFLVDHYSDNHKENKHDEDDNDCDLPFKHCEGCCLTSHIPLIAFIPSFNGSEFVFSVISKEKYSNENEKIKSMCSPPIWQPPKLA
;
A
#
# COMPACT_ATOMS: atom_id res chain seq x y z
N MET A 1 -12.39 26.48 17.37
CA MET A 1 -12.57 25.09 17.83
C MET A 1 -13.60 24.32 17.00
N LYS A 2 -14.92 24.49 17.21
CA LYS A 2 -15.96 23.69 16.51
C LYS A 2 -15.87 23.72 14.98
N LYS A 3 -15.61 24.89 14.40
CA LYS A 3 -15.44 25.06 12.95
C LYS A 3 -14.22 24.33 12.40
N LEU A 4 -13.09 24.35 13.13
CA LEU A 4 -11.86 23.66 12.71
C LEU A 4 -12.04 22.14 12.76
N VAL A 5 -12.68 21.63 13.80
CA VAL A 5 -13.01 20.20 13.89
C VAL A 5 -13.93 19.79 12.74
N ALA A 6 -14.94 20.59 12.41
CA ALA A 6 -15.82 20.32 11.27
C ALA A 6 -15.07 20.33 9.94
N ILE A 7 -14.16 21.30 9.72
CA ILE A 7 -13.32 21.35 8.51
C ILE A 7 -12.40 20.13 8.43
N PHE A 8 -11.76 19.76 9.53
CA PHE A 8 -10.89 18.58 9.59
C PHE A 8 -11.65 17.30 9.26
N LEU A 9 -12.83 17.08 9.87
CA LEU A 9 -13.66 15.92 9.58
C LEU A 9 -14.18 15.91 8.13
N LEU A 10 -14.49 17.08 7.57
CA LEU A 10 -14.93 17.21 6.19
C LEU A 10 -13.80 16.91 5.20
N LEU A 11 -12.58 17.40 5.47
CA LEU A 11 -11.39 17.04 4.69
C LEU A 11 -11.13 15.54 4.76
N GLN A 12 -11.20 14.96 5.95
CA GLN A 12 -11.01 13.53 6.16
C GLN A 12 -12.04 12.69 5.38
N PHE A 13 -13.30 13.14 5.34
CA PHE A 13 -14.35 12.49 4.54
C PHE A 13 -14.09 12.64 3.04
N LEU A 14 -13.74 13.85 2.58
CA LEU A 14 -13.48 14.14 1.17
C LEU A 14 -12.26 13.39 0.63
N THR A 15 -11.25 13.13 1.45
CA THR A 15 -10.01 12.49 1.03
C THR A 15 -9.94 11.01 1.45
N ASN A 16 -11.07 10.38 1.82
CA ASN A 16 -11.11 9.00 2.30
C ASN A 16 -10.03 8.67 3.35
N ASN A 17 -9.95 9.50 4.39
CA ASN A 17 -8.98 9.44 5.48
C ASN A 17 -7.51 9.76 5.16
N ALA A 18 -7.16 9.99 3.91
CA ALA A 18 -5.79 10.30 3.48
C ALA A 18 -5.16 11.51 4.19
N PHE A 19 -5.95 12.55 4.44
CA PHE A 19 -5.43 13.80 4.98
C PHE A 19 -4.74 13.60 6.33
N ALA A 20 -5.34 12.84 7.26
CA ALA A 20 -4.69 12.53 8.53
C ALA A 20 -3.47 11.62 8.37
N GLU A 21 -3.48 10.69 7.42
CA GLU A 21 -2.35 9.80 7.13
C GLU A 21 -1.12 10.60 6.66
N GLU A 22 -1.31 11.55 5.75
CA GLU A 22 -0.24 12.43 5.28
C GLU A 22 0.26 13.36 6.40
N LEU A 23 -0.62 13.86 7.28
CA LEU A 23 -0.19 14.67 8.44
C LEU A 23 0.70 13.88 9.42
N ILE A 24 0.50 12.58 9.57
CA ILE A 24 1.33 11.72 10.43
C ILE A 24 2.77 11.64 9.89
N LYS A 25 2.99 11.84 8.58
CA LYS A 25 4.32 11.83 7.96
C LYS A 25 5.07 13.16 8.13
N LEU A 26 4.44 14.23 8.64
CA LEU A 26 5.10 15.53 8.85
C LEU A 26 6.41 15.47 9.67
N PRO A 27 6.56 14.65 10.73
CA PRO A 27 7.83 14.53 11.43
C PRO A 27 8.97 14.08 10.50
N LYS A 28 8.70 13.19 9.54
CA LYS A 28 9.70 12.72 8.58
C LYS A 28 10.20 13.87 7.67
N LEU A 29 9.32 14.78 7.27
CA LEU A 29 9.66 15.97 6.50
C LEU A 29 10.74 16.82 7.19
N PHE A 30 10.55 17.07 8.48
CA PHE A 30 11.50 17.87 9.27
C PHE A 30 12.81 17.13 9.51
N THR A 31 12.75 15.82 9.76
CA THR A 31 13.96 14.99 9.90
C THR A 31 14.76 15.01 8.60
N HIS A 32 14.12 14.84 7.45
CA HIS A 32 14.76 14.85 6.13
C HIS A 32 15.41 16.22 5.82
N PHE A 33 14.70 17.31 6.11
CA PHE A 33 15.27 18.66 6.01
C PHE A 33 16.51 18.84 6.89
N TYR A 34 16.47 18.35 8.14
CA TYR A 34 17.61 18.45 9.05
C TYR A 34 18.84 17.69 8.53
N HIS A 35 18.65 16.52 7.91
CA HIS A 35 19.73 15.77 7.26
C HIS A 35 20.34 16.57 6.10
N HIS A 36 19.53 17.11 5.19
CA HIS A 36 20.05 17.93 4.08
C HIS A 36 20.76 19.21 4.56
N SER A 37 20.24 19.87 5.60
CA SER A 37 20.80 21.12 6.11
C SER A 37 22.11 20.93 6.88
N ASN A 38 22.26 19.84 7.65
CA ASN A 38 23.42 19.65 8.53
C ASN A 38 24.46 18.64 8.04
N GLU A 39 24.04 17.62 7.29
CA GLU A 39 24.94 16.53 6.89
C GLU A 39 25.43 16.70 5.46
N HIS A 40 24.52 17.09 4.56
CA HIS A 40 24.84 17.25 3.13
C HIS A 40 25.16 18.69 2.73
N HIS A 41 24.70 19.68 3.51
CA HIS A 41 24.83 21.11 3.17
C HIS A 41 24.25 21.47 1.79
N ASP A 42 23.29 20.69 1.32
CA ASP A 42 22.70 20.83 -0.02
C ASP A 42 21.46 21.74 -0.02
N SER A 43 20.88 22.03 1.16
CA SER A 43 19.76 22.95 1.31
C SER A 43 20.06 24.02 2.36
N ASP A 44 20.16 25.28 1.93
CA ASP A 44 20.41 26.44 2.80
C ASP A 44 19.14 26.88 3.56
N ASP A 45 17.96 26.69 2.97
CA ASP A 45 16.67 27.05 3.56
C ASP A 45 15.61 25.95 3.38
N PHE A 46 14.61 25.94 4.26
CA PHE A 46 13.49 25.00 4.20
C PHE A 46 12.64 25.19 2.95
N VAL A 47 12.53 26.42 2.44
CA VAL A 47 11.80 26.69 1.20
C VAL A 47 12.51 26.08 0.01
N ASP A 48 13.83 26.19 -0.06
CA ASP A 48 14.64 25.60 -1.14
C ASP A 48 14.51 24.07 -1.11
N PHE A 49 14.58 23.47 0.08
CA PHE A 49 14.31 22.05 0.27
C PHE A 49 12.93 21.63 -0.26
N LEU A 50 11.86 22.39 0.03
CA LEU A 50 10.53 22.10 -0.48
C LEU A 50 10.46 22.24 -2.00
N VAL A 51 11.13 23.24 -2.58
CA VAL A 51 11.18 23.44 -4.03
C VAL A 51 11.85 22.24 -4.69
N ASP A 52 12.99 21.77 -4.16
CA ASP A 52 13.70 20.64 -4.74
C ASP A 52 12.90 19.33 -4.65
N HIS A 53 12.15 19.11 -3.56
CA HIS A 53 11.43 17.85 -3.34
C HIS A 53 9.98 17.82 -3.86
N TYR A 54 9.33 18.96 -4.09
CA TYR A 54 7.91 19.04 -4.50
C TYR A 54 7.67 19.78 -5.83
N SER A 55 8.73 20.26 -6.50
CA SER A 55 8.57 20.84 -7.85
C SER A 55 8.59 19.76 -8.92
N ASP A 56 7.80 19.95 -9.98
CA ASP A 56 7.78 19.08 -11.16
C ASP A 56 9.14 19.01 -11.90
N ASN A 57 10.02 19.99 -11.66
CA ASN A 57 11.37 20.03 -12.21
C ASN A 57 12.37 19.39 -11.26
N HIS A 58 12.09 18.17 -10.79
CA HIS A 58 13.03 17.42 -9.95
C HIS A 58 14.34 17.30 -10.72
N LYS A 59 15.38 17.99 -10.25
CA LYS A 59 16.73 17.66 -10.65
C LYS A 59 17.05 16.43 -9.81
N GLU A 60 17.12 15.27 -10.44
CA GLU A 60 17.67 14.08 -9.80
C GLU A 60 19.09 14.43 -9.33
N ASN A 61 19.21 14.81 -8.07
CA ASN A 61 20.49 14.89 -7.41
C ASN A 61 20.88 13.46 -7.05
N LYS A 62 22.18 13.16 -7.09
CA LYS A 62 22.72 11.80 -6.89
C LYS A 62 22.40 11.16 -5.52
N HIS A 63 21.77 11.91 -4.62
CA HIS A 63 21.35 11.47 -3.29
C HIS A 63 19.86 11.10 -3.22
N ASP A 64 19.06 11.46 -4.23
CA ASP A 64 17.60 11.27 -4.26
C ASP A 64 17.18 9.79 -4.43
N GLU A 65 18.10 8.91 -4.86
CA GLU A 65 17.81 7.48 -5.09
C GLU A 65 17.91 6.61 -3.83
N ASP A 66 18.61 7.06 -2.79
CA ASP A 66 18.91 6.26 -1.58
C ASP A 66 18.13 6.75 -0.34
N ASP A 67 17.74 8.02 -0.33
CA ASP A 67 16.91 8.58 0.72
C ASP A 67 15.43 8.37 0.42
N ASN A 68 14.63 8.10 1.44
CA ASN A 68 13.23 7.67 1.32
C ASN A 68 12.31 8.85 0.91
N ASP A 69 12.58 9.44 -0.25
CA ASP A 69 11.93 10.61 -0.79
C ASP A 69 10.45 10.37 -1.06
N CYS A 70 10.09 9.13 -1.39
CA CYS A 70 8.70 8.73 -1.59
C CYS A 70 7.88 8.63 -0.28
N ASP A 71 8.52 8.72 0.88
CA ASP A 71 7.86 8.67 2.20
C ASP A 71 7.49 10.07 2.74
N LEU A 72 7.85 11.13 2.00
CA LEU A 72 7.51 12.50 2.33
C LEU A 72 5.98 12.74 2.23
N PRO A 73 5.41 13.56 3.13
CA PRO A 73 3.98 13.82 3.15
C PRO A 73 3.53 14.43 1.82
N PHE A 74 2.44 13.92 1.25
CA PHE A 74 1.87 14.38 -0.02
C PHE A 74 2.76 14.19 -1.27
N LYS A 75 3.97 13.62 -1.16
CA LYS A 75 4.83 13.27 -2.31
C LYS A 75 4.37 11.92 -2.89
N HIS A 76 4.21 11.87 -4.21
CA HIS A 76 3.78 10.65 -4.92
C HIS A 76 4.82 10.33 -6.00
N CYS A 77 5.61 9.27 -5.78
CA CYS A 77 6.56 8.80 -6.78
C CYS A 77 5.89 7.98 -7.88
N GLU A 78 6.32 8.19 -9.13
CA GLU A 78 5.83 7.47 -10.30
C GLU A 78 6.08 5.96 -10.15
N GLY A 79 5.00 5.18 -10.01
CA GLY A 79 5.06 3.73 -9.79
C GLY A 79 4.10 3.23 -8.71
N CYS A 80 3.71 4.09 -7.76
CA CYS A 80 2.63 3.81 -6.82
C CYS A 80 1.27 4.21 -7.43
N CYS A 81 0.85 3.54 -8.50
CA CYS A 81 -0.42 3.77 -9.20
C CYS A 81 -1.69 3.48 -8.36
N LEU A 82 -1.59 3.37 -7.03
CA LEU A 82 -2.71 3.13 -6.11
C LEU A 82 -2.77 4.08 -4.91
N THR A 83 -1.78 4.97 -4.73
CA THR A 83 -1.80 5.96 -3.62
C THR A 83 -2.31 7.32 -4.04
N SER A 84 -2.69 7.52 -5.32
CA SER A 84 -3.52 8.67 -5.65
C SER A 84 -4.80 8.52 -4.85
N HIS A 85 -4.90 9.28 -3.76
CA HIS A 85 -6.06 9.38 -2.87
C HIS A 85 -7.22 10.05 -3.61
N ILE A 86 -7.50 9.60 -4.83
CA ILE A 86 -8.74 9.85 -5.54
C ILE A 86 -9.79 9.26 -4.62
N PRO A 87 -10.68 10.08 -4.04
CA PRO A 87 -11.79 9.55 -3.27
C PRO A 87 -12.68 8.85 -4.28
N LEU A 88 -12.46 7.56 -4.48
CA LEU A 88 -13.38 6.70 -5.18
C LEU A 88 -14.55 6.52 -4.21
N ILE A 89 -15.42 7.53 -4.17
CA ILE A 89 -16.74 7.44 -3.53
C ILE A 89 -17.52 6.43 -4.38
N ALA A 90 -17.22 5.16 -4.17
CA ALA A 90 -18.02 4.08 -4.71
C ALA A 90 -19.37 4.15 -3.99
N PHE A 91 -20.32 4.86 -4.59
CA PHE A 91 -21.72 4.62 -4.31
C PHE A 91 -21.98 3.19 -4.78
N ILE A 92 -21.87 2.22 -3.87
CA ILE A 92 -22.36 0.87 -4.11
C ILE A 92 -23.88 0.99 -3.97
N PRO A 93 -24.68 1.01 -5.05
CA PRO A 93 -26.12 0.91 -4.88
C PRO A 93 -26.37 -0.42 -4.17
N SER A 94 -26.95 -0.37 -2.98
CA SER A 94 -27.42 -1.56 -2.28
C SER A 94 -28.48 -2.21 -3.17
N PHE A 95 -28.09 -3.26 -3.89
CA PHE A 95 -29.02 -4.07 -4.65
C PHE A 95 -29.83 -4.89 -3.63
N ASN A 96 -30.91 -4.29 -3.14
CA ASN A 96 -31.92 -4.99 -2.35
C ASN A 96 -32.66 -5.95 -3.29
N GLY A 97 -32.10 -7.13 -3.50
CA GLY A 97 -32.72 -8.14 -4.36
C GLY A 97 -31.77 -9.26 -4.74
N SER A 98 -31.43 -10.14 -3.80
CA SER A 98 -31.14 -11.53 -4.16
C SER A 98 -32.07 -12.43 -3.37
N GLU A 99 -33.09 -12.96 -4.04
CA GLU A 99 -33.70 -14.20 -3.59
C GLU A 99 -32.59 -15.25 -3.57
N PHE A 100 -32.24 -15.74 -2.38
CA PHE A 100 -31.34 -16.86 -2.25
C PHE A 100 -32.00 -18.09 -2.89
N VAL A 101 -31.59 -18.45 -4.09
CA VAL A 101 -31.87 -19.79 -4.62
C VAL A 101 -30.95 -20.74 -3.88
N PHE A 102 -31.47 -21.37 -2.82
CA PHE A 102 -30.78 -22.48 -2.19
C PHE A 102 -30.82 -23.64 -3.19
N SER A 103 -29.71 -23.92 -3.88
CA SER A 103 -29.57 -25.20 -4.57
C SER A 103 -29.51 -26.28 -3.49
N VAL A 104 -30.56 -27.08 -3.38
CA VAL A 104 -30.51 -28.32 -2.62
C VAL A 104 -29.42 -29.17 -3.26
N ILE A 105 -28.26 -29.24 -2.62
CA ILE A 105 -27.23 -30.21 -2.98
C ILE A 105 -27.90 -31.57 -2.75
N SER A 106 -28.27 -32.25 -3.84
CA SER A 106 -28.65 -33.66 -3.72
C SER A 106 -27.46 -34.36 -3.08
N LYS A 107 -27.67 -34.97 -1.91
CA LYS A 107 -26.67 -35.85 -1.31
C LYS A 107 -26.47 -36.99 -2.29
N GLU A 108 -25.51 -36.86 -3.19
CA GLU A 108 -24.99 -38.01 -3.89
C GLU A 108 -24.42 -38.92 -2.80
N LYS A 109 -24.99 -40.12 -2.68
CA LYS A 109 -24.41 -41.16 -1.84
C LYS A 109 -23.03 -41.42 -2.39
N TYR A 110 -21.99 -40.94 -1.70
CA TYR A 110 -20.62 -41.37 -1.94
C TYR A 110 -20.60 -42.90 -1.87
N SER A 111 -20.53 -43.54 -3.02
CA SER A 111 -20.18 -44.95 -3.14
C SER A 111 -18.68 -45.02 -2.93
N ASN A 112 -18.23 -45.58 -1.81
CA ASN A 112 -16.83 -45.94 -1.61
C ASN A 112 -16.49 -47.14 -2.51
N GLU A 113 -16.37 -46.90 -3.81
CA GLU A 113 -15.59 -47.80 -4.64
C GLU A 113 -14.12 -47.48 -4.38
N ASN A 114 -13.37 -48.48 -3.91
CA ASN A 114 -11.97 -48.40 -3.58
C ASN A 114 -11.14 -47.97 -4.82
N GLU A 115 -11.03 -46.67 -5.07
CA GLU A 115 -10.03 -46.12 -5.97
C GLU A 115 -8.67 -46.27 -5.28
N LYS A 116 -8.02 -47.42 -5.51
CA LYS A 116 -6.62 -47.62 -5.15
C LYS A 116 -5.80 -46.58 -5.88
N ILE A 117 -5.37 -45.54 -5.15
CA ILE A 117 -4.35 -44.60 -5.61
C ILE A 117 -3.10 -45.42 -5.92
N LYS A 118 -2.75 -45.56 -7.20
CA LYS A 118 -1.49 -46.18 -7.60
C LYS A 118 -0.37 -45.21 -7.23
N SER A 119 0.47 -45.60 -6.27
CA SER A 119 1.66 -44.85 -5.90
C SER A 119 2.57 -44.71 -7.12
N MET A 120 2.73 -43.48 -7.60
CA MET A 120 3.66 -43.16 -8.67
C MET A 120 5.06 -43.19 -8.08
N CYS A 121 5.95 -44.05 -8.61
CA CYS A 121 7.35 -44.16 -8.16
C CYS A 121 8.01 -42.78 -8.13
N SER A 122 8.13 -42.19 -6.94
CA SER A 122 8.89 -40.97 -6.74
C SER A 122 10.38 -41.29 -6.88
N PRO A 123 11.15 -40.51 -7.66
CA PRO A 123 12.58 -40.75 -7.80
C PRO A 123 13.27 -40.69 -6.42
N PRO A 124 14.28 -41.53 -6.15
CA PRO A 124 14.85 -41.75 -4.81
C PRO A 124 15.75 -40.58 -4.32
N ILE A 125 15.50 -39.36 -4.79
CA ILE A 125 16.31 -38.16 -4.53
C ILE A 125 16.35 -37.81 -3.02
N TRP A 126 15.34 -38.25 -2.27
CA TRP A 126 15.19 -37.99 -0.83
C TRP A 126 15.38 -39.23 0.05
N GLN A 127 15.94 -40.32 -0.47
CA GLN A 127 16.30 -41.45 0.38
C GLN A 127 17.69 -41.24 1.00
N PRO A 128 17.87 -41.54 2.29
CA PRO A 128 19.16 -41.37 2.94
C PRO A 128 20.23 -42.26 2.28
N PRO A 129 21.51 -41.81 2.22
CA PRO A 129 22.60 -42.60 1.66
C PRO A 129 22.73 -43.94 2.37
N LYS A 130 22.85 -45.04 1.62
CA LYS A 130 23.13 -46.35 2.20
C LYS A 130 24.58 -46.38 2.65
N LEU A 131 24.82 -46.76 3.89
CA LEU A 131 26.17 -47.02 4.41
C LEU A 131 26.73 -48.27 3.71
N ALA A 132 27.99 -48.21 3.28
CA ALA A 132 28.71 -49.27 2.57
C ALA A 132 28.98 -50.49 3.44
#